data_AF-A0A0N4VD69-F1
#
_entry.id   AF-A0A0N4VD69-F1
#
_cell.length_a   1.000
_cell.length_b   1.000
_cell.length_c   1.000
_cell.angle_alpha   90.00
_cell.angle_beta   90.00
_cell.angle_gamma   90.00
#
_symmetry.space_group_name_H-M   'P 1'
#
loop_
_entity.id
_entity.type
_entity.pdbx_description
1 polymer ?
#
loop_
_entity_poly.entity_id
_entity_poly.type
_entity_poly.pdbx_seq_one_letter_code
_entity_poly.pdbx_strand_id
1 'polypeptide(L)'
;LLFQQVDVPQEYLNRFISSCVQRCDDPTLTSASLCRQVRVICVFLSSLMRNKTWNVHPLSIELQSFALKYSNVREAASLYQAILIAMQSEIPKNETEVHPSLKAD
;
A
#
# COMPACT_ATOMS: atom_id res chain seq x y z
N LEU A 1 7.76 -29.55 7.16
CA LEU A 1 7.85 -28.30 7.95
C LEU A 1 6.65 -27.45 7.60
N LEU A 2 5.62 -27.48 8.45
CA LEU A 2 4.45 -26.60 8.31
C LEU A 2 4.87 -25.21 8.77
N PHE A 3 5.21 -24.32 7.84
CA PHE A 3 5.29 -22.91 8.17
C PHE A 3 3.86 -22.44 8.43
N GLN A 4 3.50 -22.36 9.71
CA GLN A 4 2.26 -21.72 10.12
C GLN A 4 2.35 -20.27 9.65
N GLN A 5 1.46 -19.86 8.75
CA GLN A 5 1.27 -18.46 8.43
C GLN A 5 0.84 -17.78 9.72
N VAL A 6 1.77 -17.10 10.38
CA VAL A 6 1.47 -16.29 11.56
C VAL A 6 0.65 -15.11 11.06
N ASP A 7 -0.63 -15.09 11.42
CA ASP A 7 -1.48 -13.94 11.16
C ASP A 7 -1.05 -12.81 12.11
N VAL A 8 -0.28 -11.87 11.57
CA VAL A 8 0.22 -10.73 12.33
C VAL A 8 -0.91 -9.71 12.43
N PRO A 9 -1.32 -9.28 13.64
CA PRO A 9 -2.41 -8.32 13.75
C PRO A 9 -2.07 -7.01 13.03
N GLN A 10 -3.05 -6.50 12.28
CA GLN A 10 -2.86 -5.36 11.38
C GLN A 10 -2.31 -4.12 12.09
N GLU A 11 -2.66 -3.91 13.35
CA GLU A 11 -2.17 -2.77 14.14
C GLU A 11 -0.65 -2.84 14.41
N TYR A 12 -0.11 -4.03 14.66
CA TYR A 12 1.34 -4.20 14.78
C TYR A 12 2.03 -3.91 13.46
N LEU A 13 1.44 -4.37 12.35
CA LEU A 13 1.99 -4.13 11.02
C LEU A 13 1.94 -2.63 10.67
N ASN A 14 0.85 -1.94 10.98
CA ASN A 14 0.71 -0.50 10.83
C ASN A 14 1.80 0.25 11.62
N ARG A 15 1.96 -0.05 12.91
CA ARG A 15 2.98 0.57 13.75
C ARG A 15 4.40 0.33 13.22
N PHE A 16 4.68 -0.89 12.77
CA PHE A 16 5.95 -1.24 12.18
C PHE A 16 6.21 -0.46 10.88
N ILE A 17 5.22 -0.35 10.00
CA ILE A 17 5.32 0.40 8.75
C ILE A 17 5.58 1.88 9.02
N SER A 18 4.79 2.53 9.89
CA SER A 18 5.03 3.94 10.24
C SER A 18 6.43 4.14 10.82
N SER A 19 6.89 3.21 11.66
CA SER A 19 8.27 3.24 12.19
C SER A 19 9.34 3.04 11.10
N CYS A 20 9.06 2.29 10.05
CA CYS A 20 9.98 2.14 8.91
C CYS A 20 10.08 3.42 8.10
N VAL A 21 8.94 4.03 7.82
CA VAL A 21 8.81 5.26 7.03
C VAL A 21 9.47 6.44 7.74
N GLN A 22 9.22 6.60 9.05
CA GLN A 22 9.82 7.64 9.88
C GLN A 22 11.35 7.56 9.95
N ARG A 23 11.94 6.36 9.86
CA ARG A 23 13.41 6.20 9.84
C ARG A 23 14.08 6.78 8.59
N CYS A 24 13.34 6.99 7.51
CA CYS A 24 13.86 7.69 6.34
C CYS A 24 14.09 9.20 6.59
N ASP A 25 13.59 9.74 7.70
CA ASP A 25 13.79 11.14 8.10
C ASP A 25 15.07 11.35 8.93
N ASP A 26 15.85 10.29 9.17
CA ASP A 26 17.10 10.38 9.92
C ASP A 26 18.14 11.24 9.15
N PRO A 27 18.53 12.41 9.69
CA PRO A 27 19.46 13.32 9.02
C PRO A 27 20.89 12.77 8.95
N THR A 28 21.21 11.69 9.67
CA THR A 28 22.53 11.06 9.64
C THR A 28 22.74 10.16 8.42
N LEU A 29 21.65 9.83 7.69
CA LEU A 29 21.72 8.97 6.51
C LEU A 29 22.34 9.71 5.32
N THR A 30 23.32 9.05 4.69
CA THR A 30 23.81 9.52 3.38
C THR A 30 22.73 9.36 2.32
N SER A 31 22.72 10.23 1.31
CA SER A 31 21.76 10.18 0.19
C SER A 31 21.68 8.78 -0.46
N ALA A 32 22.82 8.11 -0.63
CA ALA A 32 22.87 6.75 -1.17
C ALA A 32 22.20 5.71 -0.26
N SER A 33 22.39 5.81 1.05
CA SER A 33 21.80 4.88 2.03
C SER A 33 20.30 5.12 2.15
N LEU A 34 19.88 6.39 2.17
CA LEU A 34 18.48 6.80 2.18
C LEU A 34 17.74 6.29 0.94
N CYS A 35 18.29 6.46 -0.27
CA CYS A 35 17.70 5.92 -1.50
C CYS A 35 17.52 4.40 -1.45
N ARG A 36 18.52 3.66 -0.92
CA ARG A 36 18.41 2.21 -0.73
C ARG A 36 17.31 1.84 0.27
N GLN A 37 17.22 2.57 1.38
CA GLN A 37 16.19 2.32 2.41
C GLN A 37 14.79 2.59 1.87
N VAL A 38 14.57 3.73 1.20
CA VAL A 38 13.30 4.06 0.54
C VAL A 38 12.92 2.96 -0.45
N ARG A 39 13.86 2.49 -1.28
CA ARG A 39 13.61 1.40 -2.24
C ARG A 39 13.17 0.12 -1.54
N VAL A 40 13.86 -0.30 -0.49
CA VAL A 40 13.52 -1.51 0.29
C VAL A 40 12.12 -1.39 0.88
N ILE A 41 11.79 -0.26 1.50
CA ILE A 41 10.47 0.00 2.09
C ILE A 41 9.40 -0.03 1.00
N CYS A 42 9.60 0.65 -0.14
CA CYS A 42 8.63 0.68 -1.22
C CYS A 42 8.35 -0.72 -1.79
N VAL A 43 9.38 -1.54 -1.99
CA VAL A 43 9.25 -2.93 -2.46
C VAL A 43 8.53 -3.80 -1.44
N PHE A 44 8.86 -3.65 -0.16
CA PHE A 44 8.20 -4.37 0.94
C PHE A 44 6.71 -4.03 1.01
N LEU A 45 6.35 -2.75 1.04
CA LEU A 45 4.95 -2.29 1.09
C LEU A 45 4.16 -2.75 -0.14
N SER A 46 4.74 -2.61 -1.32
CA SER A 46 4.12 -3.10 -2.56
C SER A 46 3.89 -4.61 -2.51
N SER A 47 4.78 -5.38 -1.85
CA SER A 47 4.61 -6.82 -1.65
C SER A 47 3.45 -7.14 -0.72
N LEU A 48 3.35 -6.43 0.42
CA LEU A 48 2.23 -6.59 1.35
C LEU A 48 0.89 -6.31 0.67
N MET A 49 0.82 -5.24 -0.14
CA MET A 49 -0.38 -4.87 -0.90
C MET A 49 -0.73 -5.92 -1.97
N ARG A 50 0.23 -6.36 -2.78
CA ARG A 50 -0.01 -7.39 -3.82
C ARG A 50 -0.48 -8.71 -3.23
N ASN A 51 0.09 -9.11 -2.09
CA ASN A 51 -0.24 -10.36 -1.41
C ASN A 51 -1.49 -10.25 -0.53
N LYS A 52 -2.11 -9.06 -0.43
CA LYS A 52 -3.28 -8.77 0.39
C LYS A 52 -3.10 -9.17 1.87
N THR A 53 -1.87 -9.09 2.39
CA THR A 53 -1.55 -9.43 3.79
C THR A 53 -1.74 -8.23 4.72
N TRP A 54 -2.02 -7.05 4.16
CA TRP A 54 -2.09 -5.79 4.88
C TRP A 54 -3.15 -4.86 4.29
N ASN A 55 -3.95 -4.23 5.16
CA ASN A 55 -4.88 -3.17 4.76
C ASN A 55 -4.17 -1.81 4.72
N VAL A 56 -4.04 -1.24 3.53
CA VAL A 56 -3.33 0.04 3.29
C VAL A 56 -4.10 1.28 3.75
N HIS A 57 -5.43 1.20 3.84
CA HIS A 57 -6.29 2.37 4.10
C HIS A 57 -5.87 3.20 5.33
N PRO A 58 -5.57 2.60 6.50
CA PRO A 58 -5.23 3.35 7.71
C PRO A 58 -3.97 4.22 7.58
N LEU A 59 -3.02 3.82 6.72
CA LEU A 59 -1.76 4.56 6.52
C LEU A 59 -1.68 5.25 5.15
N SER A 60 -2.75 5.24 4.38
CA SER A 60 -2.76 5.72 2.99
C SER A 60 -2.23 7.16 2.84
N ILE A 61 -2.62 8.07 3.74
CA ILE A 61 -2.18 9.47 3.75
C ILE A 61 -0.68 9.58 4.08
N GLU A 62 -0.21 8.88 5.13
CA GLU A 62 1.20 8.87 5.53
C GLU A 62 2.08 8.33 4.39
N LEU A 63 1.65 7.23 3.76
CA LEU A 63 2.40 6.61 2.68
C LEU A 63 2.36 7.41 1.38
N GLN A 64 1.25 8.10 1.06
CA GLN A 64 1.19 9.02 -0.06
C GLN A 64 2.16 10.20 0.14
N SER A 65 2.18 10.79 1.34
CA SER A 65 3.12 11.86 1.69
C SER A 65 4.57 11.40 1.58
N PHE A 66 4.88 10.22 2.13
CA PHE A 66 6.20 9.59 1.99
C PHE A 66 6.60 9.41 0.52
N ALA A 67 5.72 8.82 -0.29
CA ALA A 67 6.03 8.54 -1.68
C ALA A 67 6.22 9.82 -2.52
N LEU A 68 5.48 10.89 -2.22
CA LEU A 68 5.69 12.22 -2.82
C LEU A 68 7.03 12.83 -2.40
N LYS A 69 7.37 12.76 -1.10
CA LYS A 69 8.64 13.26 -0.56
C LYS A 69 9.85 12.62 -1.23
N TYR A 70 9.79 11.32 -1.53
CA TYR A 70 10.87 10.58 -2.18
C TYR A 70 10.58 10.23 -3.64
N SER A 71 9.80 11.06 -4.33
CA SER A 71 9.35 10.83 -5.72
C SER A 71 10.49 10.70 -6.75
N ASN A 72 11.71 11.16 -6.42
CA ASN A 72 12.91 10.93 -7.21
C ASN A 72 13.37 9.46 -7.22
N VAL A 73 12.92 8.65 -6.27
CA VAL A 73 13.12 7.20 -6.24
C VAL A 73 11.98 6.53 -7.02
N ARG A 74 12.33 5.78 -8.08
CA ARG A 74 11.35 5.15 -9.00
C ARG A 74 10.32 4.29 -8.27
N GLU A 75 10.74 3.53 -7.26
CA GLU A 75 9.87 2.68 -6.48
C GLU A 75 8.87 3.48 -5.63
N ALA A 76 9.21 4.69 -5.19
CA ALA A 76 8.28 5.56 -4.47
C ALA A 76 7.16 6.07 -5.39
N ALA A 77 7.49 6.53 -6.60
CA ALA A 77 6.50 6.89 -7.60
C ALA A 77 5.56 5.71 -7.93
N SER A 78 6.13 4.51 -8.04
CA SER A 78 5.36 3.27 -8.29
C SER A 78 4.44 2.91 -7.11
N LEU A 79 4.93 3.05 -5.87
CA LEU A 79 4.16 2.83 -4.66
C LEU A 79 2.99 3.82 -4.56
N TYR A 80 3.20 5.10 -4.86
CA TYR A 80 2.15 6.12 -4.86
C TYR A 80 0.98 5.70 -5.76
N GLN A 81 1.27 5.28 -7.00
CA GLN A 81 0.24 4.81 -7.93
C GLN A 81 -0.48 3.56 -7.40
N ALA A 82 0.26 2.61 -6.81
CA ALA A 82 -0.35 1.42 -6.21
C ALA A 82 -1.31 1.78 -5.05
N ILE A 83 -0.96 2.77 -4.23
CA ILE A 83 -1.83 3.26 -3.15
C ILE A 83 -3.09 3.90 -3.74
N LEU A 84 -2.97 4.75 -4.75
CA LEU A 84 -4.14 5.35 -5.40
C LEU A 84 -5.10 4.30 -5.97
N ILE A 85 -4.58 3.25 -6.61
CA ILE A 85 -5.39 2.15 -7.15
C ILE A 85 -6.09 1.38 -6.03
N ALA A 86 -5.37 1.09 -4.94
CA ALA A 86 -5.94 0.37 -3.80
C ALA A 86 -7.11 1.16 -3.15
N MET A 87 -6.94 2.48 -2.99
CA MET A 87 -7.96 3.36 -2.42
C MET A 87 -9.21 3.52 -3.31
N GLN A 88 -9.08 3.31 -4.63
CA GLN A 88 -10.21 3.40 -5.57
C GLN A 88 -11.06 2.12 -5.62
N SER A 89 -10.59 1.02 -5.04
CA SER A 89 -11.25 -0.30 -5.14
C SER A 89 -12.50 -0.48 -4.27
N GLU A 90 -12.91 0.56 -3.51
CA GLU A 90 -14.11 0.54 -2.66
C GLU A 90 -15.34 1.24 -3.29
N ILE A 91 -15.32 1.62 -4.57
CA ILE A 91 -16.53 2.09 -5.26
C ILE A 91 -17.35 0.85 -5.68
N PRO A 92 -18.55 0.60 -5.11
CA PRO A 92 -19.40 -0.47 -5.59
C PRO A 92 -19.77 -0.15 -7.04
N LYS A 93 -19.46 -1.07 -7.96
CA LYS A 93 -20.09 -1.07 -9.29
C LYS A 93 -21.55 -1.41 -9.03
N ASN A 94 -22.38 -0.38 -8.83
CA ASN A 94 -23.80 -0.57 -8.62
C ASN A 94 -24.36 -1.39 -9.80
N GLU A 95 -25.15 -2.38 -9.43
CA GLU A 95 -25.81 -3.36 -10.28
C GLU A 95 -26.45 -2.68 -11.50
N THR A 96 -25.96 -3.00 -12.69
CA THR A 96 -26.80 -2.96 -13.89
C THR A 96 -27.23 -4.40 -14.19
N GLU A 97 -27.75 -5.09 -13.17
CA GLU A 97 -28.63 -6.23 -13.39
C GLU A 97 -30.06 -5.69 -13.47
N VAL A 98 -30.49 -5.36 -14.69
CA VAL A 98 -31.91 -5.50 -15.04
C VAL A 98 -32.02 -6.80 -15.82
N HIS A 99 -32.17 -7.91 -15.07
CA HIS A 99 -32.65 -9.18 -15.63
C HIS A 99 -34.17 -9.05 -15.92
N PRO A 100 -34.80 -10.00 -16.64
CA PRO A 100 -35.50 -9.83 -17.89
C PRO A 100 -37.03 -9.78 -17.68
N SER A 101 -37.75 -9.76 -18.80
CA SER A 101 -39.18 -10.06 -18.97
C SER A 101 -40.20 -8.94 -18.72
N LEU A 102 -40.73 -8.40 -19.82
CA LEU A 102 -42.18 -8.44 -20.03
C LEU A 102 -42.45 -9.22 -21.33
N LYS A 103 -43.23 -10.31 -21.19
CA LYS A 103 -44.01 -10.94 -22.26
C LYS A 103 -45.43 -10.33 -22.24
N ALA A 104 -46.12 -10.48 -23.38
CA ALA A 104 -47.54 -10.17 -23.68
C ALA A 104 -47.78 -8.69 -24.02
N ASP A 105 -48.41 -8.30 -25.13
CA ASP A 105 -49.35 -8.98 -26.05
C ASP A 105 -49.02 -8.77 -27.54
#